data_AF-A0A173N1A7-F1
#
_entry.id   AF-A0A173N1A7-F1
#
_cell.length_a   1.000
_cell.length_b   1.000
_cell.length_c   1.000
_cell.angle_alpha   90.00
_cell.angle_beta   90.00
_cell.angle_gamma   90.00
#
_symmetry.space_group_name_H-M   'P 1'
#
loop_
_entity.id
_entity.type
_entity.pdbx_description
1 polymer ?
#
loop_
_entity_poly.entity_id
_entity_poly.type
_entity_poly.pdbx_seq_one_letter_code
_entity_poly.pdbx_strand_id
1 'polypeptide(L)'
;MENSTQGSNLRSENSVTYESPYPIFAMAVSSFAAAHHGLRRRSVAVGSFLEEYKNRVEILSFEEDTVTLKTNPGLAFDHPYPPTKLMFHPNPTASMKSADLLVSSGDYLRLWEVREASIEPVSTLNNSKTSEYCAPLTSFDWNEVEPRRIGTSSIDTTCTIWDIEKGVVETQLIAHDKEVYDIAWGEAGVFSSVSADGSVRIFDLRDKEHSTIIYSLSPVKDVSITFGTQFKTSKKVDSFSIYALVFSDFICYPVLLFQFFFLLFIRLLCYRGIPSSHLQIFFHLSSTNIP
;
A
#
# COMPACT_ATOMS: atom_id res chain seq x y z
N MET A 1 -23.01 44.93 13.75
CA MET A 1 -24.16 44.09 13.37
C MET A 1 -23.62 43.01 12.47
N GLU A 2 -23.45 41.84 13.07
CA GLU A 2 -22.98 40.61 12.44
C GLU A 2 -23.92 40.21 11.29
N ASN A 3 -23.36 39.65 10.23
CA ASN A 3 -24.13 38.71 9.43
C ASN A 3 -23.25 37.51 9.10
N SER A 4 -23.75 36.38 9.57
CA SER A 4 -23.11 35.09 9.72
C SER A 4 -22.92 34.38 8.39
N THR A 5 -21.67 34.02 8.08
CA THR A 5 -21.38 32.92 7.16
C THR A 5 -21.72 31.62 7.88
N GLN A 6 -22.88 31.05 7.55
CA GLN A 6 -23.21 29.66 7.86
C GLN A 6 -22.20 28.75 7.14
N GLY A 7 -21.13 28.39 7.82
CA GLY A 7 -20.27 27.29 7.43
C GLY A 7 -21.09 26.00 7.43
N SER A 8 -21.20 25.36 6.28
CA SER A 8 -21.85 24.06 6.13
C SER A 8 -21.09 22.99 6.92
N ASN A 9 -21.48 22.78 8.18
CA ASN A 9 -21.04 21.65 9.00
C ASN A 9 -21.71 20.37 8.46
N LEU A 10 -21.16 19.83 7.38
CA LEU A 10 -21.33 18.42 7.03
C LEU A 10 -20.36 17.60 7.89
N ARG A 11 -20.56 17.58 9.21
CA ARG A 11 -20.00 16.49 10.03
C ARG A 11 -20.85 15.27 9.68
N SER A 12 -20.39 14.47 8.72
CA SER A 12 -21.05 13.21 8.43
C SER A 12 -20.94 12.33 9.68
N GLU A 13 -22.06 11.76 10.11
CA GLU A 13 -22.20 10.97 11.34
C GLU A 13 -21.28 9.73 11.40
N ASN A 14 -20.52 9.45 10.33
CA ASN A 14 -19.63 8.30 10.17
C ASN A 14 -18.18 8.67 9.79
N SER A 15 -17.72 9.88 10.15
CA SER A 15 -16.33 10.30 9.90
C SER A 15 -15.57 10.51 11.20
N VAL A 16 -14.34 10.01 11.25
CA VAL A 16 -13.40 10.28 12.35
C VAL A 16 -12.19 11.01 11.78
N THR A 17 -11.74 12.05 12.48
CA THR A 17 -10.57 12.83 12.09
C THR A 17 -9.46 12.60 13.10
N TYR A 18 -8.27 12.29 12.60
CA TYR A 18 -7.04 12.22 13.37
C TYR A 18 -6.02 13.17 12.75
N GLU A 19 -5.49 14.07 13.55
CA GLU A 19 -4.41 14.98 13.15
C GLU A 19 -3.07 14.36 13.55
N SER A 20 -2.34 13.86 12.56
CA SER A 20 -0.99 13.33 12.76
C SER A 20 0.00 14.46 13.03
N PRO A 21 0.95 14.29 13.97
CA PRO A 21 2.02 15.27 14.19
C PRO A 21 2.99 15.39 13.00
N TYR A 22 2.99 14.41 12.10
CA TYR A 22 3.85 14.34 10.91
C TYR A 22 3.03 14.07 9.65
N PRO A 23 3.48 14.51 8.46
CA PRO A 23 2.88 14.08 7.19
C PRO A 23 2.85 12.55 7.10
N ILE A 24 1.78 11.98 6.53
CA ILE A 24 1.60 10.52 6.44
C ILE A 24 2.06 10.04 5.06
N PHE A 25 2.96 9.04 5.02
CA PHE A 25 3.42 8.39 3.79
C PHE A 25 2.69 7.09 3.47
N ALA A 26 2.45 6.27 4.50
CA ALA A 26 1.80 4.97 4.36
C ALA A 26 0.77 4.77 5.48
N MET A 27 -0.25 3.97 5.19
CA MET A 27 -1.30 3.64 6.15
C MET A 27 -1.79 2.21 5.93
N ALA A 28 -2.15 1.53 7.01
CA ALA A 28 -2.78 0.22 6.99
C ALA A 28 -3.92 0.14 8.01
N VAL A 29 -4.93 -0.68 7.73
CA VAL A 29 -6.01 -0.98 8.67
C VAL A 29 -6.05 -2.48 8.87
N SER A 30 -6.21 -2.95 10.11
CA SER A 30 -6.36 -4.37 10.40
C SER A 30 -7.63 -4.92 9.77
N SER A 31 -7.52 -6.10 9.13
CA SER A 31 -8.65 -6.74 8.46
C SER A 31 -9.74 -7.21 9.45
N PHE A 32 -9.35 -7.44 10.71
CA PHE A 32 -10.26 -7.90 11.76
C PHE A 32 -10.33 -6.92 12.91
N ALA A 33 -11.53 -6.81 13.46
CA ALA A 33 -11.76 -6.13 14.73
C ALA A 33 -11.57 -7.12 15.87
N ALA A 34 -10.66 -6.84 16.79
CA ALA A 34 -10.56 -7.59 18.04
C ALA A 34 -11.74 -7.22 18.94
N ALA A 35 -12.45 -8.23 19.46
CA ALA A 35 -13.51 -8.02 20.44
C ALA A 35 -12.89 -7.94 21.84
N HIS A 36 -12.63 -6.72 22.32
CA HIS A 36 -12.18 -6.48 23.69
C HIS A 36 -13.34 -5.92 24.52
N HIS A 37 -13.69 -6.59 25.62
CA HIS A 37 -14.77 -6.15 26.52
C HIS A 37 -16.12 -5.85 25.81
N GLY A 38 -16.43 -6.57 24.72
CA GLY A 38 -17.65 -6.38 23.95
C GLY A 38 -17.61 -5.25 22.91
N LEU A 39 -16.52 -4.48 22.85
CA LEU A 39 -16.31 -3.42 21.86
C LEU A 39 -15.48 -3.93 20.68
N ARG A 40 -15.84 -3.51 19.47
CA ARG A 40 -15.09 -3.84 18.25
C ARG A 40 -13.99 -2.81 18.02
N ARG A 41 -12.73 -3.26 18.07
CA ARG A 41 -11.55 -2.41 17.87
C ARG A 41 -10.72 -2.86 16.67
N ARG A 42 -10.38 -1.92 15.78
CA ARG A 42 -9.39 -2.13 14.71
C ARG A 42 -8.11 -1.36 14.99
N SER A 43 -7.01 -1.89 14.49
CA SER A 43 -5.71 -1.24 14.52
C SER A 43 -5.50 -0.48 13.22
N VAL A 44 -5.09 0.78 13.29
CA VAL A 44 -4.74 1.62 12.13
C VAL A 44 -3.28 2.01 12.26
N ALA A 45 -2.43 1.50 11.37
CA ALA A 45 -1.03 1.90 11.33
C ALA A 45 -0.86 3.12 10.42
N VAL A 46 -0.11 4.12 10.88
CA VAL A 46 0.26 5.31 10.11
C VAL A 46 1.78 5.46 10.14
N GLY A 47 2.39 5.61 8.97
CA GLY A 47 3.83 5.84 8.81
C GLY A 47 4.08 7.28 8.40
N SER A 48 5.03 7.95 9.05
CA SER A 48 5.39 9.33 8.73
C SER A 48 6.15 9.46 7.41
N PHE A 49 6.13 10.67 6.87
CA PHE A 49 7.11 11.16 5.90
C PHE A 49 7.92 12.28 6.56
N LEU A 50 9.16 11.95 6.91
CA LEU A 50 10.19 12.88 7.35
C LEU A 50 11.36 12.75 6.38
N GLU A 51 11.92 13.88 5.97
CA GLU A 51 13.10 13.93 5.10
C GLU A 51 14.35 13.36 5.80
N GLU A 52 14.31 13.31 7.13
CA GLU A 52 15.34 12.70 7.97
C GLU A 52 15.25 11.17 7.97
N TYR A 53 16.36 10.51 8.37
CA TYR A 53 16.43 9.05 8.44
C TYR A 53 15.43 8.44 9.45
N LYS A 54 15.17 9.13 10.56
CA LYS A 54 14.29 8.65 11.63
C LYS A 54 12.83 8.99 11.34
N ASN A 55 12.15 8.12 10.62
CA ASN A 55 10.71 8.15 10.48
C ASN A 55 10.05 7.44 11.66
N ARG A 56 8.73 7.56 11.78
CA ARG A 56 7.94 6.97 12.85
C ARG A 56 6.73 6.24 12.30
N VAL A 57 6.45 5.07 12.84
CA VAL A 57 5.18 4.36 12.62
C VAL A 57 4.41 4.36 13.94
N GLU A 58 3.13 4.73 13.89
CA GLU A 58 2.23 4.76 15.04
C GLU A 58 1.00 3.88 14.76
N ILE A 59 0.53 3.17 15.78
CA ILE A 59 -0.68 2.35 15.73
C ILE A 59 -1.78 3.02 16.54
N LEU A 60 -2.84 3.41 15.84
CA LEU A 60 -4.04 3.99 16.39
C LEU A 60 -5.08 2.90 16.65
N SER A 61 -5.86 3.09 17.70
CA SER A 61 -7.00 2.26 18.05
C SER A 61 -8.27 2.88 17.51
N PHE A 62 -8.89 2.25 16.51
CA PHE A 62 -10.21 2.64 16.04
C PHE A 62 -11.29 1.82 16.75
N GLU A 63 -12.13 2.49 17.53
CA GLU A 63 -13.32 1.88 18.14
C GLU A 63 -14.52 2.07 17.22
N GLU A 64 -15.05 0.97 16.66
CA GLU A 64 -16.14 1.02 15.69
C GLU A 64 -17.44 1.53 16.31
N ASP A 65 -17.72 1.15 17.56
CA ASP A 65 -18.99 1.45 18.24
C ASP A 65 -19.10 2.94 18.63
N THR A 66 -17.97 3.57 18.95
CA THR A 66 -17.91 4.99 19.34
C THR A 66 -17.45 5.90 18.20
N VAL A 67 -16.97 5.32 17.09
CA VAL A 67 -16.36 6.02 15.96
C VAL A 67 -15.24 6.96 16.43
N THR A 68 -14.39 6.46 17.35
CA THR A 68 -13.28 7.22 17.90
C THR A 68 -11.93 6.60 17.57
N LEU A 69 -10.93 7.45 17.35
CA LEU A 69 -9.52 7.05 17.24
C LEU A 69 -8.80 7.43 18.54
N LYS A 70 -8.15 6.44 19.14
CA LYS A 70 -7.32 6.64 20.35
C LYS A 70 -5.86 6.38 20.02
N THR A 71 -5.00 7.27 20.48
CA THR A 71 -3.55 7.11 20.40
C THR A 71 -3.04 6.40 21.65
N ASN A 72 -1.97 5.62 21.51
CA ASN A 72 -1.22 5.07 22.65
C ASN A 72 0.26 5.38 22.41
N PRO A 73 0.91 6.19 23.27
CA PRO A 73 2.33 6.51 23.12
C PRO A 73 3.25 5.28 23.08
N GLY A 74 2.85 4.16 23.69
CA GLY A 74 3.59 2.89 23.67
C GLY A 74 3.44 2.10 22.37
N LEU A 75 2.52 2.50 21.48
CA LEU A 75 2.28 1.87 20.19
C LEU A 75 2.86 2.70 19.05
N ALA A 76 4.15 3.03 19.17
CA ALA A 76 4.90 3.63 18.09
C ALA A 76 6.36 3.21 18.12
N PHE A 77 7.01 3.22 16.96
CA PHE A 77 8.40 2.84 16.79
C PHE A 77 9.10 3.69 15.72
N ASP A 78 10.42 3.82 15.85
CA ASP A 78 11.27 4.46 14.85
C ASP A 78 11.42 3.53 13.63
N HIS A 79 11.24 4.07 12.42
CA HIS A 79 11.41 3.36 11.16
C HIS A 79 12.54 4.03 10.33
N PRO A 80 13.51 3.26 9.83
CA PRO A 80 14.50 3.75 8.87
C PRO A 80 13.82 4.17 7.56
N TYR A 81 13.91 5.46 7.22
CA TYR A 81 13.25 6.06 6.06
C TYR A 81 11.72 5.99 6.11
N PRO A 82 11.00 6.78 5.29
CA PRO A 82 9.55 6.66 5.17
C PRO A 82 9.16 5.23 4.76
N PRO A 83 8.25 4.56 5.48
CA PRO A 83 7.85 3.20 5.16
C PRO A 83 7.07 3.18 3.84
N THR A 84 7.58 2.53 2.80
CA THR A 84 6.97 2.57 1.46
C THR A 84 5.60 1.91 1.40
N LYS A 85 5.34 0.97 2.31
CA LYS A 85 4.03 0.34 2.50
C LYS A 85 3.93 -0.21 3.92
N LEU A 86 2.69 -0.29 4.40
CA LEU A 86 2.33 -0.93 5.66
C LEU A 86 1.17 -1.88 5.39
N MET A 87 1.19 -3.07 5.96
CA MET A 87 0.06 -4.01 5.91
C MET A 87 0.04 -4.88 7.16
N PHE A 88 -1.14 -5.04 7.75
CA PHE A 88 -1.36 -6.07 8.75
C PHE A 88 -1.49 -7.45 8.10
N HIS A 89 -1.12 -8.49 8.84
CA HIS A 89 -1.31 -9.87 8.41
C HIS A 89 -2.79 -10.14 8.12
N PRO A 90 -3.12 -10.74 6.95
CA PRO A 90 -4.50 -10.80 6.46
C PRO A 90 -5.40 -11.76 7.24
N ASN A 91 -4.84 -12.68 8.03
CA ASN A 91 -5.60 -13.63 8.84
C ASN A 91 -4.90 -13.94 10.17
N PRO A 92 -5.09 -13.13 11.24
CA PRO A 92 -4.60 -13.45 12.57
C PRO A 92 -5.48 -14.57 13.16
N THR A 93 -5.37 -15.80 12.62
CA THR A 93 -6.08 -16.94 13.19
C THR A 93 -5.48 -17.27 14.57
N ALA A 94 -6.34 -17.78 15.46
CA ALA A 94 -6.18 -17.89 16.92
C ALA A 94 -4.92 -18.60 17.47
N SER A 95 -3.94 -19.00 16.64
CA SER A 95 -2.66 -19.56 17.07
C SER A 95 -1.68 -18.50 17.58
N MET A 96 -1.77 -17.25 17.11
CA MET A 96 -1.06 -16.11 17.69
C MET A 96 -1.93 -15.47 18.78
N LYS A 97 -1.75 -15.94 20.01
CA LYS A 97 -2.41 -15.37 21.19
C LYS A 97 -2.06 -13.88 21.28
N SER A 98 -3.07 -13.00 21.20
CA SER A 98 -3.05 -11.58 21.62
C SER A 98 -2.22 -10.56 20.83
N ALA A 99 -1.64 -10.90 19.68
CA ALA A 99 -0.83 -9.94 18.92
C ALA A 99 -1.16 -9.90 17.42
N ASP A 100 -1.22 -8.68 16.88
CA ASP A 100 -1.37 -8.40 15.45
C ASP A 100 0.02 -8.34 14.80
N LEU A 101 0.24 -9.07 13.71
CA LEU A 101 1.49 -8.96 12.94
C LEU A 101 1.37 -7.81 11.92
N LEU A 102 2.26 -6.83 12.01
CA LEU A 102 2.39 -5.72 11.08
C LEU A 102 3.67 -5.88 10.25
N VAL A 103 3.58 -5.60 8.96
CA VAL A 103 4.74 -5.57 8.07
C VAL A 103 4.92 -4.17 7.50
N SER A 104 6.18 -3.73 7.46
CA SER A 104 6.60 -2.49 6.82
C SER A 104 7.67 -2.76 5.76
N SER A 105 7.61 -2.01 4.67
CA SER A 105 8.69 -1.97 3.66
C SER A 105 9.41 -0.62 3.68
N GLY A 106 10.66 -0.63 3.26
CA GLY A 106 11.52 0.54 3.13
C GLY A 106 12.83 0.11 2.46
N ASP A 107 13.95 0.31 3.14
CA ASP A 107 15.23 -0.35 2.80
C ASP A 107 15.16 -1.89 2.91
N TYR A 108 14.44 -2.41 3.91
CA TYR A 108 14.20 -3.83 4.13
C TYR A 108 12.72 -4.11 4.40
N LEU A 109 12.33 -5.38 4.35
CA LEU A 109 11.02 -5.85 4.79
C LEU A 109 11.11 -6.17 6.29
N ARG A 110 10.32 -5.50 7.13
CA ARG A 110 10.34 -5.69 8.60
C ARG A 110 9.01 -6.20 9.11
N LEU A 111 9.09 -7.16 10.04
CA LEU A 111 7.95 -7.73 10.73
C LEU A 111 7.95 -7.21 12.17
N TRP A 112 6.77 -6.78 12.62
CA TRP A 112 6.54 -6.20 13.94
C TRP A 112 5.35 -6.90 14.60
N GLU A 113 5.53 -7.34 15.83
CA GLU A 113 4.46 -7.89 16.65
C GLU A 113 3.83 -6.74 17.45
N VAL A 114 2.58 -6.41 17.13
CA VAL A 114 1.80 -5.37 17.80
C VAL A 114 0.99 -6.03 18.91
N ARG A 115 1.35 -5.72 20.17
CA ARG A 115 0.63 -6.14 21.37
C ARG A 115 -0.27 -5.01 21.86
N GLU A 116 -1.00 -5.24 22.95
CA GLU A 116 -1.94 -4.24 23.49
C GLU A 116 -1.26 -2.91 23.90
N ALA A 117 -0.01 -2.98 24.38
CA ALA A 117 0.71 -1.83 24.93
C ALA A 117 2.16 -1.67 24.44
N SER A 118 2.67 -2.57 23.59
CA SER A 118 4.01 -2.48 23.03
C SER A 118 4.07 -3.04 21.60
N ILE A 119 5.14 -2.68 20.90
CA ILE A 119 5.45 -3.19 19.56
C ILE A 119 6.86 -3.75 19.60
N GLU A 120 7.00 -5.03 19.24
CA GLU A 120 8.29 -5.73 19.27
C GLU A 120 8.75 -6.07 17.85
N PRO A 121 10.03 -5.85 17.49
CA PRO A 121 10.57 -6.29 16.21
C PRO A 121 10.68 -7.82 16.19
N VAL A 122 10.11 -8.46 15.15
CA VAL A 122 10.15 -9.92 14.98
C VAL A 122 11.30 -10.33 14.09
N SER A 123 11.38 -9.75 12.90
CA SER A 123 12.41 -10.09 11.92
C SER A 123 12.62 -8.97 10.90
N THR A 124 13.85 -8.86 10.40
CA THR A 124 14.18 -8.03 9.23
C THR A 124 14.62 -8.95 8.11
N LEU A 125 13.90 -8.91 6.99
CA LEU A 125 14.15 -9.75 5.83
C LEU A 125 14.86 -8.90 4.76
N ASN A 126 16.04 -9.38 4.36
CA ASN A 126 16.87 -8.78 3.33
C ASN A 126 17.47 -9.89 2.45
N ASN A 127 17.82 -9.55 1.22
CA ASN A 127 18.28 -10.51 0.22
C ASN A 127 19.81 -10.68 0.24
N SER A 128 20.50 -9.97 1.14
CA SER A 128 21.95 -9.87 1.11
C SER A 128 22.60 -10.92 2.01
N LYS A 129 23.23 -11.92 1.38
CA LYS A 129 24.21 -12.78 2.06
C LYS A 129 25.61 -12.14 2.11
N THR A 130 25.87 -11.02 1.42
CA THR A 130 27.24 -10.53 1.17
C THR A 130 27.45 -9.01 0.95
N SER A 131 26.42 -8.18 0.78
CA SER A 131 26.55 -6.73 0.58
C SER A 131 25.96 -5.90 1.73
N GLU A 132 26.65 -4.83 2.11
CA GLU A 132 26.19 -3.80 3.06
C GLU A 132 24.99 -2.98 2.52
N TYR A 133 24.56 -3.23 1.28
CA TYR A 133 23.50 -2.48 0.61
C TYR A 133 22.55 -3.40 -0.16
N CYS A 134 21.24 -3.24 0.09
CA CYS A 134 20.16 -3.75 -0.75
C CYS A 134 19.43 -2.55 -1.37
N ALA A 135 18.90 -2.73 -2.59
CA ALA A 135 18.03 -1.72 -3.18
C ALA A 135 16.73 -1.62 -2.37
N PRO A 136 16.19 -0.40 -2.18
CA PRO A 136 14.97 -0.19 -1.42
C PRO A 136 13.77 -0.88 -2.08
N LEU A 137 12.84 -1.31 -1.24
CA LEU A 137 11.58 -1.90 -1.62
C LEU A 137 10.57 -0.80 -1.93
N THR A 138 9.96 -0.88 -3.11
CA THR A 138 8.93 0.06 -3.57
C THR A 138 7.55 -0.30 -3.04
N SER A 139 7.29 -1.60 -2.83
CA SER A 139 6.02 -2.13 -2.32
C SER A 139 6.17 -3.59 -1.89
N PHE A 140 5.13 -4.11 -1.27
CA PHE A 140 4.95 -5.53 -0.99
C PHE A 140 3.46 -5.91 -0.91
N ASP A 141 3.14 -7.19 -1.01
CA ASP A 141 1.78 -7.67 -0.83
C ASP A 141 1.77 -9.07 -0.19
N TRP A 142 0.73 -9.33 0.59
CA TRP A 142 0.51 -10.61 1.24
C TRP A 142 -0.13 -11.59 0.26
N ASN A 143 0.32 -12.84 0.29
CA ASN A 143 -0.42 -13.91 -0.34
C ASN A 143 -1.59 -14.32 0.55
N GLU A 144 -2.81 -13.88 0.22
CA GLU A 144 -4.00 -14.17 1.04
C GLU A 144 -4.35 -15.66 1.10
N VAL A 145 -3.91 -16.45 0.11
CA VAL A 145 -4.15 -17.91 0.06
C VAL A 145 -3.11 -18.68 0.88
N GLU A 146 -1.85 -18.24 0.84
CA GLU A 146 -0.75 -18.78 1.65
C GLU A 146 -0.07 -17.65 2.46
N PRO A 147 -0.64 -17.19 3.60
CA PRO A 147 -0.15 -16.01 4.34
C PRO A 147 1.28 -16.10 4.88
N ARG A 148 1.92 -17.27 4.85
CA ARG A 148 3.37 -17.41 5.08
C ARG A 148 4.23 -16.75 3.99
N ARG A 149 3.65 -16.39 2.85
CA ARG A 149 4.35 -15.78 1.71
C ARG A 149 4.05 -14.28 1.60
N ILE A 150 5.12 -13.52 1.40
CA ILE A 150 5.06 -12.11 1.01
C ILE A 150 5.83 -11.93 -0.29
N GLY A 151 5.27 -11.15 -1.21
CA GLY A 151 5.98 -10.69 -2.40
C GLY A 151 6.40 -9.24 -2.22
N THR A 152 7.65 -8.90 -2.53
CA THR A 152 8.18 -7.52 -2.49
C THR A 152 8.63 -7.10 -3.89
N SER A 153 8.45 -5.83 -4.24
CA SER A 153 9.00 -5.20 -5.45
C SER A 153 10.11 -4.22 -5.09
N SER A 154 11.07 -4.03 -5.98
CA SER A 154 12.19 -3.11 -5.77
C SER A 154 12.55 -2.31 -7.02
N ILE A 155 13.27 -1.21 -6.80
CA ILE A 155 13.89 -0.41 -7.86
C ILE A 155 15.00 -1.18 -8.60
N ASP A 156 15.52 -2.27 -8.04
CA ASP A 156 16.54 -3.11 -8.70
C ASP A 156 15.98 -4.00 -9.82
N THR A 157 14.76 -3.74 -10.29
CA THR A 157 14.03 -4.49 -11.32
C THR A 157 13.51 -5.86 -10.88
N THR A 158 13.70 -6.24 -9.62
CA THR A 158 13.32 -7.57 -9.12
C THR A 158 12.03 -7.59 -8.31
N CYS A 159 11.39 -8.75 -8.34
CA CYS A 159 10.41 -9.16 -7.34
C CYS A 159 11.01 -10.30 -6.50
N THR A 160 10.89 -10.19 -5.18
CA THR A 160 11.37 -11.22 -4.25
C THR A 160 10.20 -11.81 -3.48
N ILE A 161 10.11 -13.14 -3.45
CA ILE A 161 9.13 -13.88 -2.68
C ILE A 161 9.79 -14.45 -1.44
N TRP A 162 9.21 -14.13 -0.30
CA TRP A 162 9.69 -14.47 1.03
C TRP A 162 8.82 -15.54 1.64
N ASP A 163 9.44 -16.51 2.33
CA ASP A 163 8.78 -17.34 3.32
C ASP A 163 9.05 -16.71 4.70
N ILE A 164 8.05 -16.06 5.27
CA ILE A 164 8.19 -15.29 6.51
C ILE A 164 8.27 -16.17 7.76
N GLU A 165 7.73 -17.38 7.72
CA GLU A 165 7.82 -18.33 8.84
C GLU A 165 9.23 -18.90 8.96
N LYS A 166 9.89 -19.13 7.82
CA LYS A 166 11.29 -19.58 7.77
C LYS A 166 12.29 -18.43 7.80
N GLY A 167 11.86 -17.21 7.51
CA GLY A 167 12.71 -16.03 7.39
C GLY A 167 13.70 -16.12 6.22
N VAL A 168 13.31 -16.75 5.10
CA VAL A 168 14.20 -16.97 3.94
C VAL A 168 13.59 -16.45 2.64
N VAL A 169 14.47 -16.12 1.69
CA VAL A 169 14.09 -15.91 0.29
C VAL A 169 13.68 -17.26 -0.31
N GLU A 170 12.43 -17.36 -0.76
CA GLU A 170 11.96 -18.55 -1.48
C GLU A 170 12.33 -18.47 -2.97
N THR A 171 12.17 -17.28 -3.57
CA THR A 171 12.63 -17.02 -4.94
C THR A 171 12.82 -15.54 -5.18
N GLN A 172 13.75 -15.19 -6.06
CA GLN A 172 13.89 -13.84 -6.61
C GLN A 172 13.79 -13.94 -8.13
N LEU A 173 13.06 -13.00 -8.73
CA LEU A 173 12.77 -12.96 -10.15
C LEU A 173 13.17 -11.59 -10.69
N ILE A 174 13.94 -11.56 -11.77
CA ILE A 174 14.12 -10.34 -12.57
C ILE A 174 12.79 -10.12 -13.27
N ALA A 175 11.97 -9.24 -12.70
CA ALA A 175 10.58 -9.10 -13.12
C ALA A 175 10.47 -8.24 -14.37
N HIS A 176 11.25 -7.17 -14.44
CA HIS A 176 11.15 -6.13 -15.47
C HIS A 176 12.54 -5.64 -15.92
N ASP A 177 12.55 -4.81 -16.96
CA ASP A 177 13.79 -4.20 -17.49
C ASP A 177 14.09 -2.83 -16.82
N LYS A 178 13.18 -2.36 -15.97
CA LYS A 178 13.28 -1.13 -15.17
C LYS A 178 12.67 -1.33 -13.78
N GLU A 179 12.69 -0.28 -12.96
CA GLU A 179 12.19 -0.28 -11.59
C GLU A 179 10.77 -0.88 -11.51
N VAL A 180 10.55 -1.77 -10.53
CA VAL A 180 9.22 -2.33 -10.27
C VAL A 180 8.57 -1.46 -9.21
N TYR A 181 7.38 -0.93 -9.49
CA TYR A 181 6.69 -0.03 -8.57
C TYR A 181 5.74 -0.74 -7.62
N ASP A 182 5.11 -1.84 -8.06
CA ASP A 182 4.19 -2.58 -7.22
C ASP A 182 4.13 -4.06 -7.59
N ILE A 183 3.65 -4.84 -6.61
CA ILE A 183 3.37 -6.27 -6.70
C ILE A 183 2.02 -6.56 -6.05
N ALA A 184 1.22 -7.43 -6.66
CA ALA A 184 -0.06 -7.85 -6.10
C ALA A 184 -0.27 -9.35 -6.31
N TRP A 185 -0.64 -10.07 -5.26
CA TRP A 185 -0.98 -11.49 -5.34
C TRP A 185 -2.39 -11.67 -5.91
N GLY A 186 -2.55 -12.72 -6.73
CA GLY A 186 -3.86 -13.18 -7.21
C GLY A 186 -4.23 -14.54 -6.63
N GLU A 187 -3.36 -15.53 -6.80
CA GLU A 187 -3.55 -16.90 -6.31
C GLU A 187 -2.31 -17.37 -5.56
N ALA A 188 -2.35 -18.55 -4.93
CA ALA A 188 -1.26 -19.10 -4.12
C ALA A 188 0.13 -19.07 -4.78
N GLY A 189 0.18 -19.22 -6.11
CA GLY A 189 1.40 -19.19 -6.90
C GLY A 189 1.45 -18.11 -7.97
N VAL A 190 0.48 -17.20 -8.02
CA VAL A 190 0.36 -16.23 -9.12
C VAL A 190 0.34 -14.83 -8.58
N PHE A 191 1.24 -13.98 -9.09
CA PHE A 191 1.28 -12.57 -8.75
C PHE A 191 1.47 -11.72 -10.02
N SER A 192 1.14 -10.45 -9.90
CA SER A 192 1.34 -9.45 -10.95
C SER A 192 2.30 -8.36 -10.46
N SER A 193 3.03 -7.75 -11.39
CA SER A 193 3.88 -6.59 -11.10
C SER A 193 3.76 -5.52 -12.19
N VAL A 194 4.05 -4.28 -11.81
CA VAL A 194 4.02 -3.11 -12.69
C VAL A 194 5.34 -2.34 -12.62
N SER A 195 5.80 -1.79 -13.74
CA SER A 195 7.13 -1.20 -13.84
C SER A 195 7.18 0.13 -14.59
N ALA A 196 8.26 0.88 -14.37
CA ALA A 196 8.68 2.03 -15.16
C ALA A 196 8.97 1.70 -16.64
N ASP A 197 9.09 0.41 -16.99
CA ASP A 197 9.17 -0.03 -18.39
C ASP A 197 7.84 0.13 -19.15
N GLY A 198 6.75 0.48 -18.44
CA GLY A 198 5.43 0.68 -19.01
C GLY A 198 4.64 -0.60 -19.22
N SER A 199 5.08 -1.72 -18.63
CA SER A 199 4.42 -3.02 -18.72
C SER A 199 3.84 -3.50 -17.39
N VAL A 200 2.85 -4.38 -17.51
CA VAL A 200 2.30 -5.19 -16.43
C VAL A 200 2.52 -6.66 -16.78
N ARG A 201 3.14 -7.40 -15.87
CA ARG A 201 3.49 -8.80 -16.06
C ARG A 201 2.82 -9.66 -15.00
N ILE A 202 2.37 -10.85 -15.39
CA ILE A 202 1.90 -11.92 -14.50
C ILE A 202 2.99 -13.00 -14.42
N PHE A 203 3.24 -13.47 -13.21
CA PHE A 203 4.21 -14.51 -12.90
C PHE A 203 3.49 -15.70 -12.27
N ASP A 204 3.93 -16.90 -12.64
CA ASP A 204 3.51 -18.15 -12.00
C ASP A 204 4.73 -18.79 -11.33
N LEU A 205 4.67 -19.02 -10.02
CA LEU A 205 5.78 -19.62 -9.26
C LEU A 205 6.11 -21.06 -9.66
N ARG A 206 5.22 -21.72 -10.42
CA ARG A 206 5.47 -23.03 -11.02
C ARG A 206 6.36 -22.95 -12.26
N ASP A 207 6.35 -21.81 -12.95
CA ASP A 207 7.19 -21.50 -14.12
C ASP A 207 7.94 -20.19 -13.90
N LYS A 208 9.07 -20.29 -13.20
CA LYS A 208 9.90 -19.14 -12.83
C LYS A 208 10.69 -18.55 -14.00
N GLU A 209 10.73 -19.24 -15.13
CA GLU A 209 11.49 -18.83 -16.31
C GLU A 209 10.68 -17.88 -17.20
N HIS A 210 9.36 -17.94 -17.12
CA HIS A 210 8.46 -17.17 -17.98
C HIS A 210 7.51 -16.28 -17.18
N SER A 211 7.27 -15.09 -17.74
CA SER A 211 6.18 -14.21 -17.31
C SER A 211 5.28 -13.90 -18.50
N THR A 212 4.02 -13.61 -18.23
CA THR A 212 3.07 -13.17 -19.26
C THR A 212 2.90 -11.67 -19.19
N ILE A 213 3.26 -10.96 -20.25
CA ILE A 213 2.97 -9.53 -20.39
C ILE A 213 1.48 -9.39 -20.70
N ILE A 214 0.71 -8.81 -19.78
CA ILE A 214 -0.73 -8.58 -19.96
C ILE A 214 -1.04 -7.15 -20.43
N TYR A 215 -0.09 -6.24 -20.25
CA TYR A 215 -0.16 -4.87 -20.75
C TYR A 215 1.25 -4.36 -21.02
N SER A 216 1.42 -3.60 -22.10
CA SER A 216 2.63 -2.83 -22.36
C SER A 216 2.25 -1.58 -23.13
N LEU A 217 2.77 -0.43 -22.70
CA LEU A 217 2.84 0.72 -23.56
C LEU A 217 3.74 0.35 -24.75
N SER A 218 3.19 0.33 -25.95
CA SER A 218 4.00 0.19 -27.16
C SER A 218 4.99 1.36 -27.18
N PRO A 219 6.28 1.15 -27.51
CA PRO A 219 7.20 2.26 -27.71
C PRO A 219 6.69 3.05 -28.92
N VAL A 220 5.93 4.10 -28.65
CA VAL A 220 5.56 5.07 -29.66
C VAL A 220 6.86 5.75 -30.08
N LYS A 221 7.41 5.35 -31.22
CA LYS A 221 8.45 6.10 -31.92
C LYS A 221 7.87 7.48 -32.21
N ASP A 222 8.46 8.52 -31.63
CA ASP A 222 8.16 9.93 -31.89
C ASP A 222 6.68 10.28 -32.03
N VAL A 223 5.99 10.45 -30.90
CA VAL A 223 4.86 11.38 -30.86
C VAL A 223 5.23 12.51 -29.93
N SER A 224 5.62 13.64 -30.51
CA SER A 224 5.57 14.93 -29.84
C SER A 224 4.13 15.16 -29.38
N ILE A 225 3.91 15.07 -28.07
CA ILE A 225 2.62 15.34 -27.46
C ILE A 225 2.38 16.85 -27.57
N THR A 226 1.53 17.26 -28.51
CA THR A 226 0.96 18.61 -28.53
C THR A 226 -0.21 18.61 -27.56
N PHE A 227 -0.08 19.38 -26.48
CA PHE A 227 -1.09 19.50 -25.43
C PHE A 227 -2.33 20.26 -25.92
N GLY A 228 -3.49 19.61 -25.88
CA GLY A 228 -4.79 20.22 -26.13
C GLY A 228 -5.85 19.60 -25.23
N THR A 229 -6.41 20.40 -24.32
CA THR A 229 -7.54 20.02 -23.48
C THR A 229 -8.81 19.91 -24.31
N GLN A 230 -9.24 18.69 -24.66
CA GLN A 230 -10.64 18.46 -25.06
C GLN A 230 -11.18 17.17 -24.46
N PHE A 231 -12.17 17.31 -23.59
CA PHE A 231 -13.03 16.23 -23.12
C PHE A 231 -14.14 15.98 -24.15
N LYS A 232 -14.27 14.76 -24.66
CA LYS A 232 -15.44 14.34 -25.43
C LYS A 232 -16.05 13.11 -24.79
N THR A 233 -17.25 13.27 -24.24
CA THR A 233 -18.06 12.17 -23.73
C THR A 233 -18.81 11.52 -24.90
N SER A 234 -18.76 10.18 -25.00
CA SER A 234 -19.67 9.43 -25.87
C SER A 234 -20.08 8.13 -25.19
N LYS A 235 -21.38 7.86 -25.22
CA LYS A 235 -22.05 6.69 -24.64
C LYS A 235 -21.98 5.45 -25.55
N LYS A 236 -22.01 4.31 -24.85
CA LYS A 236 -22.54 2.96 -25.19
C LYS A 236 -21.49 1.87 -25.45
N VAL A 237 -21.60 0.90 -24.54
CA VAL A 237 -20.87 -0.35 -24.23
C VAL A 237 -20.61 -1.26 -25.44
N ASP A 238 -19.34 -1.67 -25.60
CA ASP A 238 -18.86 -3.06 -25.86
C ASP A 238 -17.34 -3.04 -26.11
N SER A 239 -16.58 -2.58 -25.12
CA SER A 239 -15.13 -2.79 -24.98
C SER A 239 -14.69 -2.07 -23.71
N PHE A 240 -14.05 -2.80 -22.79
CA PHE A 240 -13.34 -2.18 -21.67
C PHE A 240 -12.09 -1.50 -22.21
N SER A 241 -12.22 -0.24 -22.61
CA SER A 241 -11.06 0.61 -22.88
C SER A 241 -10.43 1.03 -21.55
N ILE A 242 -9.22 0.53 -21.29
CA ILE A 242 -8.38 0.92 -20.16
C ILE A 242 -7.85 2.33 -20.44
N TYR A 243 -8.25 3.31 -19.64
CA TYR A 243 -7.70 4.66 -19.69
C TYR A 243 -6.65 4.83 -18.59
N ALA A 244 -5.38 4.86 -18.96
CA ALA A 244 -4.30 5.32 -18.08
C ALA A 244 -4.25 6.85 -18.16
N LEU A 245 -4.47 7.54 -17.04
CA LEU A 245 -4.25 8.98 -16.94
C LEU A 245 -2.79 9.23 -16.56
N VAL A 246 -2.03 9.86 -17.46
CA VAL A 246 -0.67 10.34 -17.19
C VAL A 246 -0.75 11.84 -16.97
N PHE A 247 -0.44 12.30 -15.76
CA PHE A 247 -0.23 13.72 -15.46
C PHE A 247 1.26 14.03 -15.55
N SER A 248 1.64 14.98 -16.41
CA SER A 248 2.98 15.56 -16.42
C SER A 248 3.02 16.81 -15.55
N ASP A 249 4.19 17.04 -14.96
CA ASP A 249 4.66 18.30 -14.36
C ASP A 249 4.65 18.41 -12.83
N PHE A 250 5.15 17.40 -12.10
CA PHE A 250 5.78 17.62 -10.78
C PHE A 250 6.85 16.57 -10.49
N ILE A 251 8.12 16.99 -10.40
CA ILE A 251 9.31 16.13 -10.28
C ILE A 251 9.44 15.42 -8.91
N CYS A 252 8.58 15.70 -7.92
CA CYS A 252 8.67 15.06 -6.59
C CYS A 252 7.42 14.28 -6.12
N TYR A 253 6.31 14.28 -6.86
CA TYR A 253 5.07 13.61 -6.44
C TYR A 253 4.45 12.54 -7.42
N PRO A 254 5.17 11.96 -8.42
CA PRO A 254 4.52 11.05 -9.37
C PRO A 254 4.35 9.61 -8.86
N VAL A 255 5.10 9.18 -7.84
CA VAL A 255 5.06 7.78 -7.35
C VAL A 255 3.73 7.50 -6.65
N LEU A 256 3.32 8.37 -5.73
CA LEU A 256 2.10 8.19 -4.94
C LEU A 256 0.83 8.23 -5.79
N LEU A 257 0.72 9.15 -6.76
CA LEU A 257 -0.51 9.28 -7.56
C LEU A 257 -0.67 8.14 -8.57
N PHE A 258 0.42 7.72 -9.22
CA PHE A 258 0.41 6.61 -10.16
C PHE A 258 0.17 5.26 -9.44
N GLN A 259 0.82 5.05 -8.29
CA GLN A 259 0.61 3.91 -7.42
C GLN A 259 -0.86 3.83 -6.96
N PHE A 260 -1.47 4.94 -6.53
CA PHE A 260 -2.84 4.93 -5.98
C PHE A 260 -3.93 4.55 -7.01
N PHE A 261 -3.91 5.12 -8.21
CA PHE A 261 -4.96 4.89 -9.21
C PHE A 261 -4.84 3.53 -9.91
N PHE A 262 -3.61 3.04 -10.14
CA PHE A 262 -3.41 1.70 -10.69
C PHE A 262 -3.61 0.58 -9.66
N LEU A 263 -3.24 0.76 -8.38
CA LEU A 263 -3.53 -0.22 -7.31
C LEU A 263 -5.03 -0.44 -7.15
N LEU A 264 -5.83 0.63 -7.19
CA LEU A 264 -7.28 0.52 -7.06
C LEU A 264 -7.85 -0.34 -8.20
N PHE A 265 -7.33 -0.16 -9.42
CA PHE A 265 -7.75 -0.92 -10.59
C PHE A 265 -7.34 -2.40 -10.51
N ILE A 266 -6.11 -2.72 -10.11
CA ILE A 266 -5.65 -4.12 -9.97
C ILE A 266 -6.34 -4.81 -8.80
N ARG A 267 -6.49 -4.16 -7.63
CA ARG A 267 -7.25 -4.73 -6.52
C ARG A 267 -8.70 -4.98 -6.91
N LEU A 268 -9.34 -4.10 -7.68
CA LEU A 268 -10.71 -4.34 -8.19
C LEU A 268 -10.78 -5.49 -9.21
N LEU A 269 -9.72 -5.73 -9.99
CA LEU A 269 -9.66 -6.86 -10.94
C LEU A 269 -9.37 -8.20 -10.23
N CYS A 270 -8.55 -8.19 -9.18
CA CYS A 270 -8.18 -9.38 -8.41
C CYS A 270 -9.23 -9.75 -7.33
N TYR A 271 -9.86 -8.78 -6.66
CA TYR A 271 -10.93 -9.03 -5.69
C TYR A 271 -12.28 -9.26 -6.39
N ARG A 272 -12.59 -10.51 -6.73
CA ARG A 272 -13.95 -10.94 -7.15
C ARG A 272 -14.97 -11.01 -5.99
N GLY A 273 -14.92 -10.09 -5.02
CA GLY A 273 -15.64 -10.28 -3.74
C GLY A 273 -16.36 -9.08 -3.13
N ILE A 274 -16.14 -7.84 -3.61
CA ILE A 274 -16.79 -6.67 -2.98
C ILE A 274 -18.11 -6.37 -3.69
N PRO A 275 -19.28 -6.50 -3.05
CA PRO A 275 -20.52 -5.95 -3.60
C PRO A 275 -20.35 -4.44 -3.73
N SER A 276 -20.50 -3.95 -4.96
CA SER A 276 -20.26 -2.58 -5.45
C SER A 276 -21.03 -1.44 -4.73
N SER A 277 -21.74 -1.70 -3.63
CA SER A 277 -22.68 -0.75 -3.03
C SER A 277 -22.18 0.04 -1.82
N HIS A 278 -20.96 -0.18 -1.30
CA HIS A 278 -20.52 0.44 -0.04
C HIS A 278 -19.13 1.08 0.01
N LEU A 279 -18.41 1.25 -1.11
CA LEU A 279 -17.11 1.92 -1.08
C LEU A 279 -17.18 3.32 -1.69
N GLN A 280 -17.51 4.31 -0.86
CA GLN A 280 -17.19 5.72 -1.12
C GLN A 280 -16.06 6.14 -0.19
N ILE A 281 -14.83 6.13 -0.68
CA ILE A 281 -13.69 6.72 0.02
C ILE A 281 -13.51 8.12 -0.58
N PHE A 282 -13.82 9.14 0.21
CA PHE A 282 -13.49 10.53 -0.12
C PHE A 282 -12.19 10.91 0.58
N PHE A 283 -11.16 11.23 -0.21
CA PHE A 283 -9.96 11.89 0.31
C PHE A 283 -10.07 13.38 0.05
N HIS A 284 -10.07 14.18 1.12
CA HIS A 284 -9.94 15.63 1.04
C HIS A 284 -8.54 16.01 1.48
N LEU A 285 -7.61 16.14 0.52
CA LEU A 285 -6.30 16.75 0.78
C LEU A 285 -6.49 18.27 0.85
N SER A 286 -6.67 18.84 2.04
CA SER A 286 -6.57 20.29 2.20
C SER A 286 -5.10 20.67 2.28
N SER A 287 -4.56 21.22 1.19
CA SER A 287 -3.28 21.94 1.25
C SER A 287 -3.50 23.24 2.03
N THR A 288 -3.12 23.27 3.30
CA THR A 288 -2.81 24.57 3.93
C THR A 288 -1.47 25.02 3.38
N ASN A 289 -1.52 26.01 2.48
CA ASN A 289 -0.32 26.76 2.10
C ASN A 289 0.34 27.28 3.38
N ILE A 290 1.54 26.79 3.68
CA ILE A 290 2.44 27.42 4.64
C ILE A 290 3.48 28.16 3.78
N PRO A 291 3.79 29.43 4.12
CA PRO A 291 4.26 30.47 3.18
C PRO A 291 5.63 30.24 2.57
#